data_AF-A0AAV6YC46-F1
#
_entry.id   AF-A0AAV6YC46-F1
#
_cell.length_a   1.000
_cell.length_b   1.000
_cell.length_c   1.000
_cell.angle_alpha   90.00
_cell.angle_beta   90.00
_cell.angle_gamma   90.00
#
_symmetry.space_group_name_H-M   'P 1'
#
loop_
_entity.id
_entity.type
_entity.pdbx_description
1 polymer ?
#
loop_
_entity_poly.entity_id
_entity_poly.type
_entity_poly.pdbx_seq_one_letter_code
_entity_poly.pdbx_strand_id
1 'polypeptide(L)'
;MDVSAMPQIFSSPHSWYSTTLASATISEISTSKLSSSKLIYSYTKSINGFSALLSPSEHAAIMKSPGFISSVKDMSVELHTTHSYEFLGLNSYYGAWPKSDYGRDVIIGVVDTGVWPESESFNDEGMTEVPSKWKGECQAGTQFNSSTCNKKLIGARYFNNFIG
;
A
#
# COMPACT_ATOMS: atom_id res chain seq x y z
N MET A 1 15.90 2.12 -6.05
CA MET A 1 16.77 1.69 -7.16
C MET A 1 16.68 2.72 -8.27
N ASP A 2 17.80 3.09 -8.87
CA ASP A 2 17.86 3.95 -10.06
C ASP A 2 17.57 3.11 -11.30
N VAL A 3 16.38 3.29 -11.89
CA VAL A 3 15.96 2.55 -13.08
C VAL A 3 16.79 2.85 -14.33
N SER A 4 17.52 3.97 -14.36
CA SER A 4 18.44 4.27 -15.47
C SER A 4 19.63 3.31 -15.50
N ALA A 5 19.98 2.72 -14.35
CA ALA A 5 21.02 1.70 -14.22
C ALA A 5 20.52 0.28 -14.53
N MET A 6 19.23 0.09 -14.85
CA MET A 6 18.67 -1.22 -15.18
C MET A 6 19.27 -1.73 -16.49
N PRO A 7 19.94 -2.90 -16.49
CA PRO A 7 20.49 -3.46 -17.73
C PRO A 7 19.40 -3.80 -18.76
N GLN A 8 19.69 -3.55 -20.04
CA GLN A 8 18.75 -3.75 -21.14
C GLN A 8 18.29 -5.21 -21.33
N ILE A 9 19.00 -6.17 -20.73
CA ILE A 9 18.61 -7.59 -20.75
C ILE A 9 17.34 -7.86 -19.94
N PHE A 10 16.95 -6.96 -19.03
CA PHE A 10 15.74 -7.12 -18.23
C PHE A 10 14.54 -6.49 -18.91
N SER A 11 13.49 -7.28 -19.10
CA SER A 11 12.21 -6.84 -19.64
C SER A 11 11.36 -6.03 -18.65
N SER A 12 11.69 -6.08 -17.35
CA SER A 12 10.93 -5.37 -16.31
C SER A 12 11.80 -5.08 -15.08
N PRO A 13 11.46 -4.04 -14.29
CA PRO A 13 12.10 -3.82 -12.99
C PRO A 13 11.96 -5.02 -12.05
N HIS A 14 10.85 -5.75 -12.11
CA HIS A 14 10.60 -6.92 -11.27
C HIS A 14 11.62 -8.04 -11.51
N SER A 15 11.92 -8.36 -12.78
CA SER A 15 12.92 -9.37 -13.11
C SER A 15 14.33 -8.90 -12.74
N TRP A 16 14.64 -7.63 -12.95
CA TRP A 16 15.90 -7.03 -12.50
C TRP A 16 16.09 -7.13 -10.97
N TYR A 17 15.07 -6.76 -10.19
CA TYR A 17 15.11 -6.83 -8.72
C TYR A 17 15.25 -8.27 -8.22
N SER A 18 14.49 -9.20 -8.80
CA SER A 18 14.55 -10.63 -8.48
C SER A 18 15.95 -11.20 -8.70
N THR A 19 16.57 -10.90 -9.84
CA THR A 19 17.93 -11.37 -10.16
C THR A 19 18.98 -10.72 -9.27
N THR A 20 18.85 -9.42 -8.97
CA THR A 20 19.76 -8.70 -8.05
C THR A 20 19.73 -9.33 -6.67
N LEU A 21 18.54 -9.66 -6.17
CA LEU A 21 18.34 -10.38 -4.91
C LEU A 21 18.96 -11.78 -4.94
N ALA A 22 18.67 -12.56 -5.97
CA ALA A 22 19.24 -13.89 -6.12
C ALA A 22 20.78 -13.85 -6.08
N SER A 23 21.40 -12.88 -6.76
CA SER A 23 22.86 -12.72 -6.75
C SER A 23 23.44 -12.43 -5.36
N ALA A 24 22.69 -11.73 -4.49
CA ALA A 24 23.13 -11.45 -3.12
C ALA A 24 23.04 -12.68 -2.20
N THR A 25 22.15 -13.64 -2.51
CA THR A 25 21.92 -14.85 -1.70
C THR A 25 22.93 -15.98 -1.96
N ILE A 26 23.60 -15.97 -3.13
CA ILE A 26 24.50 -17.05 -3.57
C ILE A 26 25.78 -17.16 -2.72
N SER A 27 26.07 -16.18 -1.86
CA SER A 27 27.22 -16.24 -0.94
C SER A 27 27.10 -17.27 0.18
N GLU A 28 25.93 -17.88 0.42
CA GLU A 28 25.76 -18.96 1.39
C GLU A 28 25.58 -20.32 0.67
N ILE A 29 26.68 -21.05 0.49
CA ILE A 29 26.65 -22.42 -0.03
C ILE A 29 25.94 -23.32 0.98
N SER A 30 24.68 -23.68 0.71
CA SER A 30 24.12 -24.96 1.16
C SER A 30 23.07 -25.44 0.18
N THR A 31 23.38 -26.56 -0.46
CA THR A 31 22.48 -27.40 -1.23
C THR A 31 21.34 -27.92 -0.35
N SER A 32 20.27 -27.15 -0.18
CA SER A 32 18.90 -27.66 0.00
C SER A 32 17.91 -26.50 0.16
N LYS A 33 16.74 -26.68 -0.46
CA LYS A 33 15.58 -25.77 -0.56
C LYS A 33 15.71 -24.66 -1.59
N LEU A 34 15.03 -24.91 -2.71
CA LEU A 34 14.42 -23.92 -3.60
C LEU A 34 14.12 -22.64 -2.79
N SER A 35 14.96 -21.62 -2.94
CA SER A 35 14.80 -20.36 -2.21
C SER A 35 13.40 -19.85 -2.50
N SER A 36 12.52 -19.84 -1.49
CA SER A 36 11.33 -18.99 -1.56
C SER A 36 11.84 -17.60 -1.89
N SER A 37 11.30 -16.98 -2.94
CA SER A 37 11.70 -15.66 -3.36
C SER A 37 11.70 -14.71 -2.15
N LYS A 38 12.88 -14.21 -1.75
CA LYS A 38 13.02 -13.23 -0.65
C LYS A 38 12.44 -11.86 -1.01
N LEU A 39 12.09 -11.67 -2.29
CA LEU A 39 11.36 -10.52 -2.80
C LEU A 39 9.91 -10.58 -2.33
N ILE A 40 9.53 -9.62 -1.48
CA ILE A 40 8.17 -9.48 -0.95
C ILE A 40 7.31 -8.69 -1.94
N TYR A 41 7.82 -7.56 -2.44
CA TYR A 41 7.09 -6.72 -3.38
C TYR A 41 8.01 -5.92 -4.30
N SER A 42 7.54 -5.61 -5.52
CA SER A 42 8.22 -4.71 -6.46
C SER A 42 7.40 -3.46 -6.72
N TYR A 43 7.97 -2.31 -6.36
CA TYR A 43 7.39 -1.01 -6.59
C TYR A 43 7.88 -0.44 -7.93
N THR A 44 6.92 0.00 -8.75
CA THR A 44 7.17 0.54 -10.12
C THR A 44 6.37 1.79 -10.45
N LYS A 45 5.50 2.24 -9.55
CA LYS A 45 4.56 3.35 -9.80
C LYS A 45 5.00 4.62 -9.08
N SER A 46 4.83 4.67 -7.77
CA SER A 46 5.17 5.85 -6.96
C SER A 46 6.65 5.91 -6.58
N ILE A 47 7.29 4.74 -6.45
CA ILE A 47 8.72 4.58 -6.20
C ILE A 47 9.25 3.43 -7.06
N ASN A 48 10.54 3.47 -7.36
CA ASN A 48 11.25 2.39 -8.02
C ASN A 48 12.11 1.63 -7.01
N GLY A 49 11.71 0.41 -6.68
CA GLY A 49 12.46 -0.43 -5.75
C GLY A 49 11.68 -1.68 -5.35
N PHE A 50 12.11 -2.30 -4.26
CA PHE A 50 11.49 -3.52 -3.76
C PHE A 50 11.56 -3.61 -2.25
N SER A 51 10.69 -4.42 -1.67
CA SER A 51 10.80 -4.91 -0.29
C SER A 51 11.28 -6.35 -0.32
N ALA A 52 12.17 -6.71 0.60
CA ALA A 52 12.73 -8.05 0.69
C ALA A 52 13.16 -8.37 2.13
N LEU A 53 13.12 -9.65 2.48
CA LEU A 53 13.67 -10.15 3.73
C LEU A 53 15.15 -10.49 3.52
N LEU A 54 16.05 -9.73 4.15
CA LEU A 54 17.50 -9.84 3.96
C LEU A 54 18.23 -10.07 5.27
N SER A 55 19.25 -10.92 5.25
CA SER A 55 20.26 -10.94 6.31
C SER A 55 21.16 -9.69 6.24
N PRO A 56 21.92 -9.36 7.29
CA PRO A 56 22.87 -8.26 7.25
C PRO A 56 23.94 -8.41 6.14
N SER A 57 24.40 -9.63 5.85
CA SER A 57 25.37 -9.90 4.78
C SER A 57 24.76 -9.69 3.39
N GLU A 58 23.53 -10.15 3.18
CA GLU A 58 22.79 -9.95 1.93
C GLU A 58 22.47 -8.47 1.69
N HIS A 59 22.05 -7.75 2.74
CA HIS A 59 21.82 -6.31 2.68
C HIS A 59 23.09 -5.55 2.26
N ALA A 60 24.23 -5.89 2.85
CA ALA A 60 25.52 -5.32 2.49
C ALA A 60 25.93 -5.62 1.03
N ALA A 61 25.54 -6.78 0.49
CA ALA A 61 25.74 -7.11 -0.92
C ALA A 61 24.84 -6.27 -1.83
N ILE A 62 23.56 -6.09 -1.47
CA ILE A 62 22.62 -5.24 -2.21
C ILE A 62 23.05 -3.77 -2.24
N MET A 63 23.61 -3.25 -1.14
CA MET A 63 24.14 -1.88 -1.10
C MET A 63 25.25 -1.63 -2.13
N LYS A 64 25.93 -2.68 -2.59
CA LYS A 64 26.99 -2.60 -3.61
C LYS A 64 26.46 -2.85 -5.03
N SER A 65 25.18 -3.16 -5.18
CA SER A 65 24.59 -3.45 -6.49
C SER A 65 24.45 -2.18 -7.34
N PRO A 66 24.61 -2.27 -8.67
CA PRO A 66 24.34 -1.17 -9.57
C PRO A 66 22.92 -0.65 -9.40
N GLY A 67 22.77 0.68 -9.33
CA GLY A 67 21.47 1.33 -9.16
C GLY A 67 20.94 1.31 -7.72
N PHE A 68 21.68 0.83 -6.72
CA PHE A 68 21.31 1.05 -5.33
C PHE A 68 21.33 2.56 -5.01
N ILE A 69 20.29 3.05 -4.32
CA ILE A 69 20.19 4.45 -3.88
C ILE A 69 20.19 4.51 -2.36
N SER A 70 19.24 3.82 -1.74
CA SER A 70 19.06 3.77 -0.29
C SER A 70 18.22 2.57 0.10
N SER A 71 18.23 2.25 1.38
CA SER A 71 17.37 1.23 1.99
C SER A 71 16.94 1.70 3.37
N VAL A 72 15.70 1.37 3.75
CA VAL A 72 15.15 1.64 5.07
C VAL A 72 14.68 0.30 5.66
N LYS A 73 14.98 0.06 6.94
CA LYS A 73 14.49 -1.12 7.64
C LYS A 73 12.98 -0.99 7.85
N ASP A 74 12.26 -2.08 7.62
CA ASP A 74 10.82 -2.12 7.90
C ASP A 74 10.54 -1.96 9.41
N MET A 75 9.52 -1.18 9.75
CA MET A 75 9.16 -0.85 11.13
C MET A 75 7.64 -0.92 11.30
N SER A 76 7.19 -1.51 12.40
CA SER A 76 5.79 -1.48 12.79
C SER A 76 5.38 -0.07 13.22
N VAL A 77 4.21 0.38 12.77
CA VAL A 77 3.59 1.63 13.21
C VAL A 77 2.52 1.34 14.26
N GLU A 78 2.36 2.25 15.22
CA GLU A 78 1.29 2.17 16.21
C GLU A 78 0.07 2.96 15.74
N LEU A 79 -1.13 2.46 16.05
CA LEU A 79 -2.39 3.13 15.71
C LEU A 79 -2.58 4.35 16.61
N HIS A 80 -2.54 5.53 16.01
CA HIS A 80 -2.89 6.77 16.69
C HIS A 80 -4.28 7.21 16.23
N THR A 81 -5.26 7.20 17.14
CA THR A 81 -6.54 7.85 16.91
C THR A 81 -6.77 8.88 18.01
N THR A 82 -7.17 10.09 17.63
CA THR A 82 -7.57 11.15 18.56
C THR A 82 -9.00 11.57 18.27
N HIS A 83 -9.74 11.90 19.32
CA HIS A 83 -11.14 12.32 19.28
C HIS A 83 -11.24 13.82 19.61
N SER A 84 -11.81 14.63 18.72
CA SER A 84 -13.15 15.26 18.86
C SER A 84 -13.29 16.40 17.84
N TYR A 85 -14.36 16.37 17.04
CA TYR A 85 -14.68 17.40 16.05
C TYR A 85 -15.20 18.69 16.72
N GLU A 86 -15.77 18.58 17.92
CA GLU A 86 -16.25 19.71 18.72
C GLU A 86 -15.10 20.60 19.20
N PHE A 87 -13.96 20.00 19.58
CA PHE A 87 -12.76 20.75 19.94
C PHE A 87 -12.25 21.63 18.77
N LEU A 88 -12.46 21.16 17.54
CA LEU A 88 -12.11 21.90 16.32
C LEU A 88 -13.17 22.96 15.92
N GLY A 89 -14.26 23.09 16.69
CA GLY A 89 -15.34 24.03 16.41
C GLY A 89 -16.15 23.71 15.15
N LEU A 90 -16.15 22.45 14.71
CA LEU A 90 -16.89 22.02 13.53
C LEU A 90 -18.40 21.95 13.86
N ASN A 91 -19.22 22.54 13.01
CA ASN A 91 -20.66 22.67 13.22
C ASN A 91 -21.43 22.42 11.91
N SER A 92 -22.65 21.88 12.02
CA SER A 92 -23.50 21.56 10.87
C SER A 92 -24.19 22.77 10.25
N TYR A 93 -24.37 23.89 10.95
CA TYR A 93 -25.11 25.05 10.47
C TYR A 93 -24.22 26.16 9.92
N TYR A 94 -22.97 26.24 10.39
CA TYR A 94 -22.02 27.28 9.99
C TYR A 94 -20.59 26.76 10.05
N GLY A 95 -19.64 27.58 9.55
CA GLY A 95 -18.21 27.24 9.61
C GLY A 95 -17.76 26.38 8.44
N ALA A 96 -16.80 25.47 8.69
CA ALA A 96 -16.10 24.75 7.63
C ALA A 96 -17.02 23.78 6.87
N TRP A 97 -17.90 23.03 7.55
CA TRP A 97 -18.71 22.00 6.91
C TRP A 97 -19.67 22.56 5.85
N PRO A 98 -20.52 23.57 6.12
CA PRO A 98 -21.40 24.10 5.07
C PRO A 98 -20.61 24.77 3.93
N LYS A 99 -19.49 25.43 4.25
CA LYS A 99 -18.63 26.09 3.25
C LYS A 99 -17.94 25.11 2.31
N SER A 100 -17.61 23.91 2.81
CA SER A 100 -17.03 22.83 2.02
C SER A 100 -18.07 21.88 1.44
N ASP A 101 -19.36 22.23 1.53
CA ASP A 101 -20.46 21.36 1.11
C ASP A 101 -20.35 19.94 1.73
N TYR A 102 -19.98 19.91 3.02
CA TYR A 102 -19.74 18.71 3.82
C TYR A 102 -18.75 17.72 3.21
N GLY A 103 -17.86 18.18 2.33
CA GLY A 103 -16.87 17.34 1.66
C GLY A 103 -17.40 16.61 0.43
N ARG A 104 -18.52 17.08 -0.18
CA ARG A 104 -19.05 16.54 -1.43
C ARG A 104 -17.94 16.41 -2.49
N ASP A 105 -17.95 15.30 -3.21
CA ASP A 105 -16.99 14.93 -4.25
C ASP A 105 -15.51 14.84 -3.82
N VAL A 106 -15.21 14.91 -2.53
CA VAL A 106 -13.89 14.60 -1.98
C VAL A 106 -13.83 13.12 -1.63
N ILE A 107 -12.76 12.45 -2.04
CA ILE A 107 -12.53 11.03 -1.76
C ILE A 107 -11.35 10.93 -0.80
N ILE A 108 -11.58 10.33 0.36
CA ILE A 108 -10.55 10.12 1.39
C ILE A 108 -10.12 8.65 1.34
N GLY A 109 -8.85 8.41 1.02
CA GLY A 109 -8.24 7.09 1.12
C GLY A 109 -7.68 6.88 2.53
N VAL A 110 -8.11 5.81 3.20
CA VAL A 110 -7.61 5.43 4.52
C VAL A 110 -6.80 4.13 4.38
N VAL A 111 -5.55 4.15 4.82
CA VAL A 111 -4.69 2.96 4.89
C VAL A 111 -4.71 2.49 6.33
N ASP A 112 -5.46 1.42 6.60
CA ASP A 112 -5.68 0.87 7.93
C ASP A 112 -5.68 -0.67 7.88
N THR A 113 -5.99 -1.28 9.01
CA THR A 113 -6.19 -2.72 9.23
C THR A 113 -7.44 -3.29 8.56
N GLY A 114 -8.34 -2.45 8.05
CA GLY A 114 -9.54 -2.87 7.35
C GLY A 114 -10.70 -1.90 7.57
N VAL A 115 -11.91 -2.38 7.31
CA VAL A 115 -13.16 -1.64 7.51
C VAL A 115 -14.26 -2.62 7.89
N TRP A 116 -15.20 -2.17 8.73
CA TRP A 116 -16.41 -2.92 9.07
C TRP A 116 -17.61 -2.30 8.33
N PRO A 117 -17.92 -2.76 7.10
CA PRO A 117 -18.83 -2.09 6.19
C PRO A 117 -20.28 -2.04 6.70
N GLU A 118 -20.67 -2.96 7.58
CA GLU A 118 -22.00 -3.02 8.19
C GLU A 118 -22.22 -1.95 9.28
N SER A 119 -21.19 -1.19 9.64
CA SER A 119 -21.35 -0.10 10.60
C SER A 119 -22.25 1.01 10.05
N GLU A 120 -23.15 1.54 10.87
CA GLU A 120 -23.98 2.71 10.54
C GLU A 120 -23.18 3.94 10.10
N SER A 121 -21.90 4.05 10.50
CA SER A 121 -21.01 5.12 10.03
C SER A 121 -20.75 5.08 8.52
N PHE A 122 -20.99 3.94 7.88
CA PHE A 122 -20.87 3.73 6.43
C PHE A 122 -22.22 3.60 5.72
N ASN A 123 -23.33 3.91 6.41
CA ASN A 123 -24.64 4.03 5.77
C ASN A 123 -24.58 5.14 4.70
N ASP A 124 -25.19 4.89 3.54
CA ASP A 124 -25.19 5.79 2.40
C ASP A 124 -26.50 6.56 2.19
N GLU A 125 -27.40 6.54 3.17
CA GLU A 125 -28.57 7.42 3.20
C GLU A 125 -28.14 8.89 3.12
N GLY A 126 -28.74 9.63 2.18
CA GLY A 126 -28.39 11.03 1.92
C GLY A 126 -27.12 11.24 1.10
N MET A 127 -26.42 10.17 0.68
CA MET A 127 -25.26 10.28 -0.21
C MET A 127 -25.69 10.46 -1.67
N THR A 128 -24.92 11.27 -2.39
CA THR A 128 -25.03 11.41 -3.85
C THR A 128 -24.37 10.23 -4.56
N GLU A 129 -24.49 10.18 -5.89
CA GLU A 129 -23.78 9.21 -6.71
C GLU A 129 -22.25 9.28 -6.51
N VAL A 130 -21.59 8.14 -6.72
CA VAL A 130 -20.12 8.05 -6.63
C VAL A 130 -19.48 8.99 -7.67
N PRO A 131 -18.49 9.82 -7.28
CA PRO A 131 -17.88 10.76 -8.21
C PRO A 131 -17.31 10.07 -9.45
N SER A 132 -17.61 10.58 -10.65
CA SER A 132 -17.21 9.96 -11.94
C SER A 132 -15.69 9.82 -12.13
N LYS A 133 -14.91 10.65 -11.42
CA LYS A 133 -13.45 10.61 -11.34
C LYS A 133 -12.92 9.40 -10.56
N TRP A 134 -13.74 8.74 -9.75
CA TRP A 134 -13.36 7.54 -9.03
C TRP A 134 -13.09 6.40 -10.01
N LYS A 135 -11.95 5.73 -9.83
CA LYS A 135 -11.50 4.58 -10.62
C LYS A 135 -10.99 3.43 -9.74
N GLY A 136 -11.27 3.49 -8.45
CA GLY A 136 -10.93 2.40 -7.53
C GLY A 136 -11.88 1.22 -7.69
N GLU A 137 -11.67 0.22 -6.84
CA GLU A 137 -12.36 -1.07 -6.91
C GLU A 137 -12.91 -1.42 -5.53
N CYS A 138 -14.03 -2.16 -5.51
CA CYS A 138 -14.47 -2.91 -4.35
C CYS A 138 -13.99 -4.35 -4.49
N GLN A 139 -12.79 -4.62 -4.01
CA GLN A 139 -12.11 -5.91 -4.19
C GLN A 139 -12.77 -6.98 -3.30
N ALA A 140 -13.22 -8.07 -3.93
CA ALA A 140 -13.74 -9.22 -3.19
C ALA A 140 -12.63 -9.94 -2.39
N GLY A 141 -13.00 -10.49 -1.25
CA GLY A 141 -12.09 -11.18 -0.33
C GLY A 141 -12.86 -12.09 0.63
N THR A 142 -12.19 -12.53 1.70
CA THR A 142 -12.81 -13.38 2.72
C THR A 142 -13.95 -12.62 3.41
N GLN A 143 -15.17 -13.15 3.29
CA GLN A 143 -16.39 -12.54 3.86
C GLN A 143 -16.66 -11.09 3.38
N PHE A 144 -16.07 -10.69 2.25
CA PHE A 144 -16.24 -9.35 1.67
C PHE A 144 -16.49 -9.50 0.18
N ASN A 145 -17.60 -8.95 -0.33
CA ASN A 145 -17.97 -9.07 -1.74
C ASN A 145 -17.94 -7.69 -2.42
N SER A 146 -17.97 -7.67 -3.75
CA SER A 146 -17.92 -6.41 -4.51
C SER A 146 -19.16 -5.52 -4.29
N SER A 147 -20.29 -6.10 -3.87
CA SER A 147 -21.50 -5.37 -3.47
C SER A 147 -21.49 -4.87 -2.01
N THR A 148 -20.42 -5.13 -1.26
CA THR A 148 -20.25 -4.62 0.11
C THR A 148 -19.96 -3.12 0.12
N CYS A 149 -19.40 -2.58 -0.97
CA CYS A 149 -19.27 -1.15 -1.16
C CYS A 149 -20.61 -0.51 -1.58
N ASN A 150 -20.79 0.75 -1.18
CA ASN A 150 -22.00 1.53 -1.44
C ASN A 150 -21.61 2.98 -1.81
N LYS A 151 -22.54 3.95 -1.73
CA LYS A 151 -22.20 5.35 -2.09
C LYS A 151 -21.36 6.08 -1.03
N LYS A 152 -21.19 5.52 0.16
CA LYS A 152 -20.36 6.02 1.25
C LYS A 152 -18.98 5.36 1.28
N LEU A 153 -18.93 4.03 1.40
CA LEU A 153 -17.73 3.21 1.23
C LEU A 153 -17.61 2.84 -0.25
N ILE A 154 -17.01 3.72 -1.05
CA ILE A 154 -17.02 3.59 -2.53
C ILE A 154 -15.95 2.64 -3.09
N GLY A 155 -15.06 2.14 -2.23
CA GLY A 155 -14.11 1.09 -2.59
C GLY A 155 -13.32 0.60 -1.39
N ALA A 156 -12.84 -0.63 -1.51
CA ALA A 156 -12.14 -1.35 -0.48
C ALA A 156 -11.11 -2.25 -1.14
N ARG A 157 -9.88 -2.22 -0.63
CA ARG A 157 -8.76 -3.02 -1.13
C ARG A 157 -7.91 -3.48 0.03
N TYR A 158 -7.33 -4.66 -0.13
CA TYR A 158 -6.40 -5.22 0.84
C TYR A 158 -5.07 -5.57 0.17
N PHE A 159 -4.00 -5.55 0.95
CA PHE A 159 -2.64 -5.83 0.49
C PHE A 159 -1.99 -6.78 1.48
N ASN A 160 -2.02 -8.08 1.19
CA ASN A 160 -1.59 -9.13 2.12
C ASN A 160 -0.40 -9.95 1.59
N ASN A 161 0.39 -9.41 0.65
CA ASN A 161 1.61 -10.07 0.15
C ASN A 161 2.77 -10.08 1.17
N PHE A 162 2.55 -9.59 2.39
CA PHE A 162 3.51 -9.66 3.49
C PHE A 162 3.46 -11.06 4.11
N ILE A 163 4.38 -11.92 3.70
CA ILE A 163 4.71 -13.13 4.47
C ILE A 163 5.47 -12.63 5.70
N GLY A 164 4.86 -12.77 6.87
CA GLY A 164 5.50 -12.52 8.17
C GLY A 164 6.62 -13.51 8.48
#